data_AF-A0A0M6YFR3-F1
#
_entry.id   AF-A0A0M6YFR3-F1
#
_cell.length_a   1.000
_cell.length_b   1.000
_cell.length_c   1.000
_cell.angle_alpha   90.00
_cell.angle_beta   90.00
_cell.angle_gamma   90.00
#
_symmetry.space_group_name_H-M   'P 1'
#
loop_
_entity.id
_entity.type
_entity.pdbx_description
1 polymer ?
#
loop_
_entity_poly.entity_id
_entity_poly.type
_entity_poly.pdbx_seq_one_letter_code
_entity_poly.pdbx_strand_id
1 'polypeptide(L)'
;MDYDKLISPAHLSLPRIPNAAEWMYERIARSIIDFEKDLDSEHEVGARLVSFTANEVISIDDVGFWGTDMIIFYGSNAEGQPAQLLQHISQVNVLLVAVRVAGEKPNRIGFVLQQKLEEEGSGE
;
A
#
# COMPACT_ATOMS: atom_id res chain seq x y z
N MET A 1 -41.22 21.24 -9.99
CA MET A 1 -40.13 21.14 -9.00
C MET A 1 -38.90 20.78 -9.79
N ASP A 2 -37.94 21.70 -9.87
CA ASP A 2 -36.83 21.65 -10.83
C ASP A 2 -35.66 20.86 -10.21
N TYR A 3 -35.52 19.60 -10.60
CA TYR A 3 -34.59 18.65 -9.96
C TYR A 3 -33.11 18.91 -10.32
N ASP A 4 -32.84 19.71 -11.35
CA ASP A 4 -31.48 20.13 -11.75
C ASP A 4 -30.80 21.05 -10.72
N LYS A 5 -31.54 21.60 -9.75
CA LYS A 5 -30.97 22.43 -8.67
C LYS A 5 -30.61 21.66 -7.40
N LEU A 6 -30.89 20.36 -7.33
CA LEU A 6 -30.66 19.58 -6.09
C LEU A 6 -29.33 18.81 -6.06
N ILE A 7 -28.60 18.73 -7.18
CA ILE A 7 -27.28 18.09 -7.20
C ILE A 7 -26.33 18.90 -8.08
N SER A 8 -25.97 20.10 -7.61
CA SER A 8 -24.74 20.74 -8.11
C SER A 8 -23.56 20.15 -7.32
N PRO A 9 -22.55 19.55 -7.95
CA PRO A 9 -21.40 18.92 -7.26
C PRO A 9 -20.49 19.93 -6.52
N ALA A 10 -20.87 21.21 -6.45
CA ALA A 10 -20.04 22.31 -5.97
C ALA A 10 -19.91 22.44 -4.44
N HIS A 11 -20.55 21.59 -3.62
CA HIS A 11 -20.55 21.78 -2.16
C HIS A 11 -20.24 20.54 -1.31
N LEU A 12 -19.73 19.46 -1.91
CA LEU A 12 -19.02 18.42 -1.14
C LEU A 12 -17.53 18.74 -1.14
N SER A 13 -17.15 19.83 -0.47
CA SER A 13 -15.78 20.01 -0.02
C SER A 13 -15.54 19.06 1.15
N LEU A 14 -15.42 17.76 0.85
CA LEU A 14 -14.81 16.84 1.80
C LEU A 14 -13.44 17.45 2.16
N PRO A 15 -13.04 17.50 3.44
CA PRO A 15 -11.73 18.00 3.78
C PRO A 15 -10.71 17.15 3.01
N ARG A 16 -10.10 17.74 1.97
CA ARG A 16 -8.88 17.19 1.40
C ARG A 16 -7.88 17.34 2.53
N ILE A 17 -7.61 16.26 3.24
CA ILE A 17 -6.46 16.21 4.12
C ILE A 17 -5.28 16.27 3.13
N PRO A 18 -4.59 17.43 2.99
CA PRO A 18 -3.38 17.47 2.18
C PRO A 18 -2.50 16.35 2.73
N ASN A 19 -1.81 15.58 1.89
CA ASN A 19 -0.89 14.49 2.28
C ASN A 19 -1.46 13.21 2.97
N ALA A 20 -2.78 12.99 3.08
CA ALA A 20 -3.25 11.80 3.81
C ALA A 20 -2.76 10.46 3.25
N ALA A 21 -2.69 10.31 1.93
CA ALA A 21 -2.14 9.11 1.30
C ALA A 21 -0.63 8.98 1.52
N GLU A 22 0.13 10.06 1.44
CA GLU A 22 1.56 10.11 1.75
C GLU A 22 1.83 9.67 3.20
N TRP A 23 1.08 10.21 4.16
CA TRP A 23 1.20 9.80 5.56
C TRP A 23 0.82 8.34 5.78
N MET A 24 -0.17 7.82 5.04
CA MET A 24 -0.54 6.41 5.13
C MET A 24 0.54 5.52 4.49
N TYR A 25 1.11 5.95 3.37
CA TYR A 25 2.25 5.30 2.74
C TYR A 25 3.42 5.20 3.71
N GLU A 26 3.81 6.29 4.37
CA GLU A 26 4.92 6.29 5.34
C GLU A 26 4.68 5.25 6.45
N ARG A 27 3.48 5.20 7.00
CA ARG A 27 3.13 4.23 8.07
C ARG A 27 3.18 2.79 7.59
N ILE A 28 2.71 2.52 6.37
CA ILE A 28 2.78 1.18 5.77
C ILE A 28 4.24 0.80 5.51
N ALA A 29 5.02 1.70 4.91
CA ALA A 29 6.42 1.49 4.60
C ALA A 29 7.25 1.20 5.87
N ARG A 30 7.09 2.01 6.92
CA ARG A 30 7.73 1.78 8.23
C ARG A 30 7.30 0.45 8.85
N SER A 31 6.02 0.09 8.76
CA SER A 31 5.53 -1.20 9.28
C SER A 31 6.15 -2.40 8.55
N ILE A 32 6.33 -2.30 7.23
CA ILE A 32 7.01 -3.33 6.43
C ILE A 32 8.48 -3.43 6.83
N ILE A 33 9.17 -2.29 6.94
CA ILE A 33 10.58 -2.21 7.36
C ILE A 33 10.76 -2.89 8.72
N ASP A 34 9.91 -2.57 9.69
CA ASP A 34 10.01 -3.13 11.04
C ASP A 34 9.66 -4.62 11.06
N PHE A 35 8.64 -5.04 10.31
CA PHE A 35 8.28 -6.46 10.18
C PHE A 35 9.41 -7.29 9.55
N GLU A 36 10.10 -6.75 8.53
CA GLU A 36 11.21 -7.45 7.87
C GLU A 36 12.41 -7.72 8.77
N LYS A 37 12.67 -6.83 9.75
CA LYS A 37 13.80 -6.97 10.69
C LYS A 37 13.72 -8.25 11.51
N ASP A 38 12.51 -8.74 11.74
CA ASP A 38 12.26 -9.94 12.56
C ASP A 38 12.20 -11.24 11.74
N LEU A 39 12.30 -11.17 10.40
CA LEU A 39 12.24 -12.35 9.54
C LEU A 39 13.61 -13.00 9.31
N ASP A 40 13.66 -14.33 9.45
CA ASP A 40 14.82 -15.14 9.09
C ASP A 40 15.06 -15.22 7.57
N SER A 41 16.17 -15.83 7.16
CA SER A 41 16.54 -15.96 5.74
C SER A 41 15.66 -16.92 4.92
N GLU A 42 14.78 -17.70 5.56
CA GLU A 42 13.86 -18.62 4.88
C GLU A 42 12.50 -17.96 4.59
N HIS A 43 12.28 -16.76 5.13
CA HIS A 43 11.04 -16.01 4.98
C HIS A 43 11.25 -14.65 4.33
N GLU A 44 10.21 -14.21 3.63
CA GLU A 44 10.05 -12.88 3.05
C GLU A 44 8.68 -12.31 3.42
N VAL A 45 8.47 -11.03 3.14
CA VAL A 45 7.18 -10.39 3.39
C VAL A 45 6.19 -10.82 2.32
N GLY A 46 5.15 -11.52 2.74
CA GLY A 46 3.90 -11.56 2.00
C GLY A 46 2.96 -10.53 2.59
N ALA A 47 2.10 -9.94 1.76
CA ALA A 47 0.96 -9.21 2.27
C ALA A 47 -0.32 -9.87 1.83
N ARG A 48 -1.24 -9.98 2.78
CA ARG A 48 -2.61 -10.34 2.49
C ARG A 48 -3.44 -9.08 2.60
N LEU A 49 -4.08 -8.74 1.50
CA LEU A 49 -5.06 -7.66 1.48
C LEU A 49 -6.36 -8.28 1.99
N VAL A 50 -6.79 -7.81 3.16
CA VAL A 50 -8.00 -8.33 3.79
C VAL A 50 -9.18 -7.55 3.23
N SER A 51 -9.63 -7.92 2.03
CA SER A 51 -10.99 -7.58 1.63
C SER A 51 -11.93 -8.59 2.26
N PHE A 52 -13.06 -8.14 2.81
CA PHE A 52 -14.06 -9.02 3.42
C PHE A 52 -14.60 -10.11 2.47
N THR A 53 -14.29 -10.04 1.16
CA THR A 53 -14.74 -10.97 0.13
C THR A 53 -13.64 -11.69 -0.66
N ALA A 54 -12.37 -11.25 -0.60
CA ALA A 54 -11.31 -11.80 -1.46
C ALA A 54 -10.17 -12.41 -0.64
N ASN A 55 -9.94 -13.71 -0.82
CA ASN A 55 -8.78 -14.46 -0.29
C ASN A 55 -7.52 -14.26 -1.15
N GLU A 56 -7.40 -13.13 -1.85
CA GLU A 56 -6.33 -12.92 -2.81
C GLU A 56 -5.05 -12.46 -2.08
N VAL A 57 -3.97 -13.20 -2.31
CA VAL A 57 -2.64 -12.90 -1.75
C VAL A 57 -1.85 -12.23 -2.86
N ILE A 58 -1.28 -11.06 -2.56
CA ILE A 58 -0.33 -10.39 -3.45
C ILE A 58 1.02 -10.39 -2.73
N SER A 59 2.04 -10.96 -3.37
CA SER A 59 3.42 -10.75 -2.92
C SER A 59 3.77 -9.30 -3.24
N ILE A 60 4.00 -8.47 -2.20
CA ILE A 60 4.29 -7.05 -2.40
C ILE A 60 5.76 -6.91 -2.75
N ASP A 61 6.02 -6.27 -3.88
CA ASP A 61 7.35 -5.87 -4.32
C ASP A 61 7.61 -4.37 -4.05
N ASP A 62 6.54 -3.57 -3.97
CA ASP A 62 6.64 -2.13 -3.72
C ASP A 62 5.31 -1.54 -3.23
N VAL A 63 5.39 -0.37 -2.59
CA VAL A 63 4.22 0.43 -2.19
C VAL A 63 4.42 1.86 -2.68
N GLY A 64 3.35 2.47 -3.17
CA GLY A 64 3.32 3.89 -3.51
C GLY A 64 2.00 4.53 -3.11
N PHE A 65 1.89 5.82 -3.37
CA PHE A 65 0.67 6.59 -3.19
C PHE A 65 0.41 7.50 -4.38
N TRP A 66 -0.83 7.94 -4.54
CA TRP A 66 -1.21 8.90 -5.56
C TRP A 66 -2.24 9.89 -5.03
N GLY A 67 -1.99 11.18 -5.28
CA GLY A 67 -2.86 12.25 -4.83
C GLY A 67 -2.96 12.30 -3.30
N THR A 68 -4.16 12.60 -2.79
CA THR A 68 -4.39 12.74 -1.35
C THR A 68 -4.96 11.48 -0.70
N ASP A 69 -5.37 10.49 -1.49
CA ASP A 69 -6.32 9.46 -1.04
C ASP A 69 -6.10 8.05 -1.60
N MET A 70 -5.09 7.80 -2.42
CA MET A 70 -4.84 6.48 -3.00
C MET A 70 -3.52 5.87 -2.53
N ILE A 71 -3.57 4.60 -2.13
CA ILE A 71 -2.41 3.72 -1.94
C ILE A 71 -2.35 2.72 -3.08
N ILE A 72 -1.15 2.43 -3.57
CA ILE A 72 -0.89 1.48 -4.65
C ILE A 72 0.05 0.41 -4.12
N PHE A 73 -0.38 -0.84 -4.20
CA PHE A 73 0.45 -2.00 -3.92
C PHE A 73 0.88 -2.62 -5.25
N TYR A 74 2.20 -2.75 -5.44
CA TYR A 74 2.79 -3.39 -6.60
C TYR A 74 3.30 -4.76 -6.19
N GLY A 75 3.16 -5.73 -7.07
CA GLY A 75 3.54 -7.09 -6.73
C GLY A 75 3.25 -8.10 -7.80
N SER A 76 3.07 -9.33 -7.34
CA SER A 76 2.66 -10.46 -8.17
C SER A 76 1.50 -11.24 -7.53
N ASN A 77 0.62 -11.78 -8.38
CA ASN A 77 -0.50 -12.62 -7.95
C ASN A 77 -0.04 -14.06 -7.60
N ALA A 78 -0.98 -14.93 -7.23
CA ALA A 78 -0.69 -16.33 -6.90
C ALA A 78 -0.05 -17.15 -8.04
N GLU A 79 -0.19 -16.70 -9.30
CA GLU A 79 0.45 -17.32 -10.48
C GLU A 79 1.83 -16.71 -10.80
N GLY A 80 2.30 -15.75 -10.01
CA GLY A 80 3.55 -15.03 -10.25
C GLY A 80 3.46 -13.97 -11.35
N GLN A 81 2.25 -13.63 -11.81
CA GLN A 81 2.05 -12.59 -12.82
C GLN A 81 2.06 -11.20 -12.18
N PRO A 82 2.62 -10.17 -12.83
CA PRO A 82 2.61 -8.80 -12.33
C PRO A 82 1.18 -8.32 -12.03
N ALA A 83 1.01 -7.72 -10.86
CA ALA A 83 -0.27 -7.21 -10.37
C ALA A 83 -0.08 -5.84 -9.70
N GLN A 84 -1.11 -5.01 -9.79
CA GLN A 84 -1.22 -3.76 -9.03
C GLN A 84 -2.60 -3.70 -8.39
N LEU A 85 -2.63 -3.37 -7.11
CA LEU A 85 -3.88 -3.04 -6.44
C LEU A 85 -3.89 -1.57 -6.03
N LEU A 86 -4.93 -0.87 -6.47
CA LEU A 86 -5.19 0.50 -6.10
C LEU A 86 -6.28 0.51 -5.02
N GLN A 87 -6.04 1.19 -3.91
CA GLN A 87 -6.97 1.28 -2.77
C GLN A 87 -7.13 2.72 -2.32
N HIS A 88 -8.37 3.14 -2.08
CA HIS A 88 -8.63 4.39 -1.36
C HIS A 88 -8.24 4.24 0.11
N ILE A 89 -7.64 5.27 0.72
CA ILE A 89 -7.14 5.25 2.11
C ILE A 89 -8.16 4.77 3.15
N SER A 90 -9.46 5.02 2.92
CA SER A 90 -10.53 4.58 3.83
C SER A 90 -10.85 3.09 3.76
N GLN A 91 -10.30 2.37 2.78
CA GLN A 91 -10.53 0.94 2.53
C GLN A 91 -9.29 0.09 2.79
N VAL A 92 -8.13 0.72 2.93
CA VAL A 92 -6.84 0.03 3.11
C VAL A 92 -6.86 -0.77 4.41
N ASN A 93 -6.75 -2.09 4.28
CA ASN A 93 -6.46 -3.03 5.36
C ASN A 93 -5.33 -3.94 4.90
N VAL A 94 -4.20 -3.93 5.62
CA VAL A 94 -3.01 -4.71 5.27
C VAL A 94 -2.70 -5.68 6.40
N LEU A 95 -2.59 -6.96 6.07
CA LEU A 95 -2.03 -7.97 6.95
C LEU A 95 -0.64 -8.37 6.44
N LEU A 96 0.39 -8.09 7.21
CA LEU A 96 1.75 -8.56 6.96
C LEU A 96 1.88 -10.00 7.46
N VAL A 97 2.41 -10.89 6.61
CA VAL A 97 2.63 -12.29 6.94
C VAL A 97 4.02 -12.72 6.48
N ALA A 98 4.66 -13.58 7.27
CA ALA A 98 5.88 -14.24 6.84
C ALA A 98 5.50 -15.35 5.84
N VAL A 99 6.03 -15.28 4.62
CA VAL A 99 5.87 -16.34 3.61
C VAL A 99 7.21 -16.96 3.31
N ARG A 100 7.21 -18.25 2.97
CA ARG A 100 8.45 -18.95 2.63
C ARG A 100 8.96 -18.43 1.30
N VAL A 101 10.27 -18.19 1.21
CA VAL A 101 10.92 -17.71 -0.01
C VAL A 101 10.63 -18.66 -1.18
N ALA A 102 10.10 -18.10 -2.27
CA ALA A 102 9.79 -18.86 -3.49
C ALA A 102 10.98 -18.92 -4.47
N GLY A 103 11.90 -17.95 -4.41
CA GLY A 103 13.08 -17.84 -5.27
C GLY A 103 14.39 -18.34 -4.64
N GLU A 104 15.52 -17.98 -5.24
CA GLU A 104 16.84 -18.30 -4.69
C GLU A 104 17.19 -17.46 -3.44
N LYS A 105 16.56 -16.29 -3.29
CA LYS A 105 16.79 -15.34 -2.19
C LYS A 105 15.48 -14.66 -1.79
N PRO A 106 15.32 -14.27 -0.51
CA PRO A 106 14.18 -13.48 -0.07
C PRO A 106 14.08 -12.15 -0.82
N ASN A 107 12.88 -11.79 -1.26
CA ASN A 107 12.58 -10.43 -1.70
C ASN A 107 12.38 -9.54 -0.48
N ARG A 108 13.33 -8.64 -0.21
CA ARG A 108 13.29 -7.70 0.92
C ARG A 108 13.12 -6.29 0.39
N ILE A 109 11.95 -5.70 0.64
CA ILE A 109 11.57 -4.40 0.08
C ILE A 109 11.76 -3.27 1.08
N GLY A 110 11.95 -3.58 2.37
CA GLY A 110 12.11 -2.59 3.43
C GLY A 110 13.27 -1.64 3.18
N PHE A 111 14.41 -2.14 2.67
CA PHE A 111 15.53 -1.27 2.33
C PHE A 111 15.21 -0.25 1.23
N VAL A 112 14.49 -0.67 0.18
CA VAL A 112 14.07 0.21 -0.92
C VAL A 112 13.08 1.25 -0.40
N LEU A 113 12.12 0.83 0.42
CA LEU A 113 11.15 1.72 1.05
C LEU A 113 11.84 2.73 1.98
N GLN A 114 12.86 2.31 2.72
CA GLN A 114 13.62 3.22 3.58
C GLN A 114 14.30 4.33 2.75
N GLN A 115 14.93 3.99 1.63
CA GLN A 115 15.54 4.98 0.73
C GLN A 115 14.52 5.98 0.20
N LYS A 116 13.35 5.49 -0.24
CA LYS A 116 12.26 6.37 -0.72
C LYS A 116 11.78 7.36 0.36
N LEU A 117 11.63 6.89 1.60
CA LEU A 117 11.26 7.76 2.72
C LEU A 117 12.33 8.82 3.02
N GLU A 118 13.61 8.47 2.89
CA GLU A 118 14.72 9.41 3.06
C GLU A 118 14.75 10.47 1.93
N GLU A 119 14.48 10.07 0.69
CA GLU A 119 14.39 10.98 -0.46
C GLU A 119 13.20 11.94 -0.36
N GLU A 120 12.02 11.47 0.06
CA GLU A 120 10.82 12.29 0.26
C GLU A 120 10.99 13.29 1.41
N GLY A 121 11.59 12.86 2.53
CA GLY A 121 11.85 13.73 3.69
C GLY A 121 12.99 14.75 3.49
N SER A 122 13.80 14.60 2.44
CA SER A 122 14.89 15.53 2.10
C SER A 122 14.43 16.74 1.26
N GLY A 123 13.14 16.78 0.88
CA GLY A 123 12.54 17.82 0.05
C GLY A 123 11.93 19.02 0.80
N GLU A 124 12.00 19.05 2.14
CA GLU A 124 11.53 20.16 2.99
C GLU A 124 12.62 21.16 3.40
#